data_AF-A0A348XKQ5-F1
#
_entry.id   AF-A0A348XKQ5-F1
#
_cell.length_a   1.000
_cell.length_b   1.000
_cell.length_c   1.000
_cell.angle_alpha   90.00
_cell.angle_beta   90.00
_cell.angle_gamma   90.00
#
_symmetry.space_group_name_H-M   'P 1'
#
loop_
_entity.id
_entity.type
_entity.pdbx_description
1 polymer ?
#
loop_
_entity_poly.entity_id
_entity_poly.type
_entity_poly.pdbx_seq_one_letter_code
_entity_poly.pdbx_strand_id
1 'polypeptide(L)'
;MLDLMPMEQDVLGFSNRWYIDGWKSAIPMALPPELSIRIFRYPYFLTTKLEAFHDRGADDPRFSHDLEDIVLTLAARTDLPKDFEEIPPMLMAYLRNAIHGLMTKRRYREYITCNLPMHVAKDAFERLDRFFAMIVRTMTD
;
A
#
# COMPACT_ATOMS: atom_id res chain seq x y z
N MET A 1 1.27 -22.14 7.22
CA MET A 1 1.44 -22.10 5.75
C MET A 1 2.62 -21.17 5.49
N LEU A 2 3.56 -21.56 4.61
CA LEU A 2 4.68 -20.73 4.18
C LEU A 2 4.27 -20.06 2.87
N ASP A 3 4.34 -18.73 2.79
CA ASP A 3 4.07 -17.97 1.57
C ASP A 3 5.39 -17.64 0.88
N LEU A 4 5.53 -17.99 -0.40
CA LEU A 4 6.69 -17.68 -1.22
C LEU A 4 6.27 -16.64 -2.26
N MET A 5 6.89 -15.47 -2.20
CA MET A 5 6.63 -14.39 -3.16
C MET A 5 7.82 -14.29 -4.13
N PRO A 6 7.71 -14.84 -5.34
CA PRO A 6 8.83 -14.89 -6.26
C PRO A 6 9.06 -13.51 -6.89
N MET A 7 10.33 -13.20 -7.11
CA MET A 7 10.76 -11.97 -7.79
C MET A 7 10.53 -12.00 -9.30
N GLU A 8 10.44 -13.21 -9.87
CA GLU A 8 10.25 -13.46 -11.30
C GLU A 8 9.01 -14.31 -11.53
N GLN A 9 8.25 -13.94 -12.57
CA GLN A 9 6.97 -14.59 -12.91
C GLN A 9 7.14 -16.07 -13.25
N ASP A 10 8.31 -16.43 -13.80
CA ASP A 10 8.64 -17.78 -14.25
C ASP A 10 8.80 -18.80 -13.09
N VAL A 11 8.82 -18.33 -11.83
CA VAL A 11 9.03 -19.20 -10.66
C VAL A 11 7.71 -19.79 -10.12
N LEU A 12 6.60 -19.03 -10.11
CA LEU A 12 5.29 -19.51 -9.61
C LEU A 12 4.08 -19.09 -10.46
N GLY A 13 4.28 -18.47 -11.63
CA GLY A 13 3.19 -18.07 -12.54
C GLY A 13 2.44 -16.80 -12.15
N PHE A 14 2.85 -16.13 -11.07
CA PHE A 14 2.39 -14.81 -10.67
C PHE A 14 3.57 -14.01 -10.12
N SER A 15 3.66 -12.74 -10.45
CA SER A 15 4.66 -11.83 -9.88
C SER A 15 4.08 -10.43 -9.74
N ASN A 16 4.43 -9.75 -8.66
CA ASN A 16 4.17 -8.33 -8.51
C ASN A 16 5.28 -7.56 -9.21
N ARG A 17 4.93 -6.66 -10.14
CA ARG A 17 5.93 -5.98 -10.98
C ARG A 17 6.89 -5.12 -10.17
N TRP A 18 6.47 -4.72 -8.96
CA TRP A 18 7.21 -3.82 -8.10
C TRP A 18 8.20 -4.54 -7.17
N TYR A 19 8.23 -5.88 -7.15
CA TYR A 19 9.14 -6.61 -6.28
C TYR A 19 10.61 -6.35 -6.62
N ILE A 20 10.99 -6.36 -7.89
CA ILE A 20 12.39 -6.14 -8.30
C ILE A 20 12.90 -4.77 -7.83
N ASP A 21 12.15 -3.71 -8.14
CA ASP A 21 12.56 -2.35 -7.78
C ASP A 21 12.38 -2.08 -6.27
N GLY A 22 11.34 -2.66 -5.67
CA GLY A 22 11.13 -2.64 -4.22
C GLY A 22 12.29 -3.26 -3.46
N TRP A 23 12.81 -4.40 -3.93
CA TRP A 23 13.98 -5.07 -3.37
C TRP A 23 15.26 -4.26 -3.53
N LYS A 24 15.49 -3.67 -4.71
CA LYS A 24 16.65 -2.78 -4.93
C LYS A 24 16.61 -1.56 -4.00
N SER A 25 15.41 -1.07 -3.70
CA SER A 25 15.19 0.07 -2.79
C SER A 25 15.11 -0.32 -1.31
N ALA A 26 15.21 -1.61 -0.98
CA ALA A 26 14.96 -2.11 0.37
C ALA A 26 15.99 -1.57 1.38
N ILE A 27 15.47 -1.04 2.48
CA ILE A 27 16.23 -0.41 3.56
C ILE A 27 16.46 -1.38 4.72
N PRO A 28 17.58 -1.27 5.44
CA PRO A 28 17.82 -2.08 6.63
C PRO A 28 16.88 -1.63 7.77
N MET A 29 16.40 -2.60 8.54
CA MET A 29 15.64 -2.41 9.77
C MET A 29 16.22 -3.31 10.85
N ALA A 30 16.62 -2.71 11.98
CA ALA A 30 17.11 -3.44 13.14
C ALA A 30 15.94 -4.03 13.93
N LEU A 31 16.03 -5.31 14.23
CA LEU A 31 15.17 -6.07 15.12
C LEU A 31 15.99 -6.48 16.36
N PRO A 32 15.48 -6.24 17.58
CA PRO A 32 16.12 -6.72 18.81
C PRO A 32 16.18 -8.27 18.84
N PRO A 33 17.20 -8.89 19.47
CA PRO A 33 18.32 -8.26 20.15
C PRO A 33 19.40 -7.71 19.21
N GLU A 34 19.71 -8.35 18.08
CA GLU A 34 20.84 -7.94 17.19
C GLU A 34 20.63 -8.44 15.74
N LEU A 35 19.40 -8.48 15.24
CA LEU A 35 19.10 -8.93 13.88
C LEU A 35 18.86 -7.72 12.96
N SER A 36 19.46 -7.72 11.77
CA SER A 36 19.15 -6.74 10.73
C SER A 36 18.42 -7.42 9.59
N ILE A 37 17.23 -6.93 9.26
CA ILE A 37 16.45 -7.38 8.11
C ILE A 37 16.39 -6.27 7.05
N ARG A 38 16.01 -6.61 5.83
CA ARG A 38 15.69 -5.61 4.80
C ARG A 38 14.19 -5.56 4.62
N ILE A 39 13.64 -4.36 4.63
CA ILE A 39 12.23 -4.11 4.36
C ILE A 39 12.09 -3.19 3.14
N PHE A 40 10.97 -3.27 2.45
CA PHE A 40 10.69 -2.31 1.37
C PHE A 40 10.57 -0.90 1.95
N ARG A 41 11.02 0.10 1.18
CA ARG A 41 10.57 1.47 1.42
C ARG A 41 9.05 1.49 1.35
N TYR A 42 8.43 2.32 2.18
CA TYR A 42 6.98 2.30 2.34
C TYR A 42 6.19 2.50 1.03
N PRO A 43 6.57 3.40 0.10
CA PRO A 43 5.87 3.52 -1.17
C PRO A 43 5.86 2.23 -1.99
N TYR A 44 6.96 1.46 -2.00
CA TYR A 44 7.01 0.18 -2.69
C TYR A 44 6.14 -0.87 -2.01
N PHE A 45 6.16 -0.95 -0.68
CA PHE A 45 5.25 -1.82 0.07
C PHE A 45 3.77 -1.50 -0.23
N LEU A 46 3.39 -0.22 -0.18
CA LEU A 46 2.02 0.20 -0.48
C LEU A 46 1.64 -0.16 -1.91
N THR A 47 2.54 0.08 -2.87
CA THR A 47 2.30 -0.21 -4.29
C THR A 47 2.11 -1.70 -4.54
N THR A 48 2.90 -2.56 -3.88
CA THR A 48 2.75 -4.01 -4.05
C THR A 48 1.41 -4.50 -3.53
N LYS A 49 0.95 -3.95 -2.40
CA LYS A 49 -0.37 -4.24 -1.83
C LYS A 49 -1.51 -3.73 -2.70
N LEU A 50 -1.38 -2.54 -3.28
CA LEU A 50 -2.37 -2.00 -4.23
C LEU A 50 -2.46 -2.86 -5.50
N GLU A 51 -1.34 -3.38 -5.99
CA GLU A 51 -1.33 -4.30 -7.13
C GLU A 51 -2.01 -5.64 -6.80
N ALA A 52 -1.69 -6.24 -5.65
CA ALA A 52 -2.36 -7.46 -5.21
C ALA A 52 -3.87 -7.26 -4.98
N PHE A 53 -4.26 -6.12 -4.40
CA PHE A 53 -5.66 -5.73 -4.24
C PHE A 53 -6.37 -5.59 -5.60
N HIS A 54 -5.71 -5.00 -6.60
CA HIS A 54 -6.27 -4.86 -7.94
C HIS A 54 -6.47 -6.22 -8.63
N ASP A 55 -5.48 -7.10 -8.53
CA ASP A 55 -5.47 -8.40 -9.22
C ASP A 55 -6.44 -9.41 -8.57
N ARG A 56 -6.55 -9.40 -7.23
CA ARG A 56 -7.26 -10.45 -6.46
C ARG A 56 -8.45 -9.94 -5.66
N GLY A 57 -8.40 -8.69 -5.18
CA GLY A 57 -9.35 -8.13 -4.20
C GLY A 57 -10.61 -7.50 -4.79
N ALA A 58 -10.89 -7.74 -6.08
CA ALA A 58 -11.97 -7.05 -6.81
C ALA A 58 -13.39 -7.56 -6.51
N ASP A 59 -13.55 -8.77 -5.95
CA ASP A 59 -14.87 -9.36 -5.68
C ASP A 59 -15.61 -8.66 -4.54
N ASP A 60 -14.96 -8.54 -3.37
CA ASP A 60 -15.48 -7.76 -2.24
C ASP A 60 -14.34 -7.16 -1.40
N PRO A 61 -14.06 -5.84 -1.54
CA PRO A 61 -12.99 -5.18 -0.81
C PRO A 61 -13.06 -5.28 0.72
N ARG A 62 -14.25 -5.58 1.28
CA ARG A 62 -14.44 -5.73 2.73
C ARG A 62 -13.72 -6.96 3.31
N PHE A 63 -13.39 -7.94 2.48
CA PHE A 63 -12.69 -9.17 2.87
C PHE A 63 -11.29 -9.26 2.24
N SER A 64 -10.80 -8.16 1.66
CA SER A 64 -9.48 -8.13 1.05
C SER A 64 -8.41 -7.93 2.12
N HIS A 65 -7.58 -8.95 2.34
CA HIS A 65 -6.40 -8.84 3.20
C HIS A 65 -5.41 -7.78 2.71
N ASP A 66 -5.31 -7.56 1.39
CA ASP A 66 -4.45 -6.50 0.87
C ASP A 66 -5.00 -5.11 1.21
N LEU A 67 -6.33 -4.92 1.23
CA LEU A 67 -6.91 -3.65 1.65
C LEU A 67 -6.79 -3.44 3.16
N GLU A 68 -6.98 -4.51 3.95
CA GLU A 68 -6.74 -4.51 5.39
C GLU A 68 -5.31 -4.04 5.69
N ASP A 69 -4.30 -4.65 5.06
CA ASP A 69 -2.90 -4.27 5.21
C ASP A 69 -2.66 -2.81 4.83
N ILE A 70 -3.17 -2.35 3.67
CA ILE A 70 -3.06 -0.96 3.23
C ILE A 70 -3.59 -0.01 4.30
N VAL A 71 -4.79 -0.26 4.78
CA VAL A 71 -5.49 0.64 5.72
C VAL A 71 -4.80 0.65 7.07
N LEU A 72 -4.46 -0.52 7.61
CA LEU A 72 -3.83 -0.63 8.93
C LEU A 72 -2.43 -0.05 8.94
N THR A 73 -1.59 -0.31 7.91
CA THR A 73 -0.24 0.26 7.89
C THR A 73 -0.27 1.76 7.68
N LEU A 74 -1.17 2.30 6.84
CA LEU A 74 -1.31 3.75 6.70
C LEU A 74 -1.81 4.39 8.01
N ALA A 75 -2.77 3.75 8.68
CA ALA A 75 -3.34 4.22 9.94
C ALA A 75 -2.31 4.23 11.09
N ALA A 76 -1.32 3.34 11.06
CA ALA A 76 -0.26 3.27 12.06
C ALA A 76 0.87 4.30 11.85
N ARG A 77 1.01 4.87 10.65
CA ARG A 77 2.10 5.82 10.34
C ARG A 77 1.75 7.24 10.72
N THR A 78 2.70 7.99 11.27
CA THR A 78 2.50 9.36 11.75
C THR A 78 2.85 10.44 10.72
N ASP A 79 3.86 10.21 9.87
CA ASP A 79 4.35 11.18 8.88
C ASP A 79 4.31 10.59 7.46
N LEU A 80 3.07 10.41 6.96
CA LEU A 80 2.84 9.82 5.64
C LEU A 80 3.47 10.62 4.50
N PRO A 81 3.38 11.97 4.41
CA PRO A 81 3.93 12.70 3.27
C PRO A 81 5.43 12.48 3.07
N LYS A 82 6.20 12.45 4.17
CA LYS A 82 7.65 12.28 4.14
C LYS A 82 8.09 10.95 3.53
N ASP A 83 7.32 9.88 3.74
CA ASP A 83 7.63 8.57 3.16
C ASP A 83 7.59 8.55 1.63
N PHE A 84 6.88 9.51 1.02
CA PHE A 84 6.68 9.64 -0.42
C PHE A 84 7.52 10.77 -1.02
N GLU A 85 8.47 11.33 -0.25
CA GLU A 85 9.55 12.15 -0.81
C GLU A 85 10.47 11.27 -1.67
N GLU A 86 10.94 11.82 -2.80
CA GLU A 86 11.90 11.15 -3.69
C GLU A 86 11.46 9.75 -4.16
N ILE A 87 10.25 9.68 -4.73
CA ILE A 87 9.71 8.48 -5.36
C ILE A 87 9.86 8.50 -6.88
N PRO A 88 10.17 7.36 -7.52
CA PRO A 88 10.25 7.30 -8.97
C PRO A 88 8.94 7.72 -9.65
N PRO A 89 8.98 8.48 -10.75
CA PRO A 89 7.77 8.98 -11.42
C PRO A 89 6.79 7.87 -11.82
N MET A 90 7.30 6.72 -12.27
CA MET A 90 6.46 5.57 -12.65
C MET A 90 5.71 4.96 -11.46
N LEU A 91 6.37 4.88 -10.29
CA LEU A 91 5.77 4.36 -9.06
C LEU A 91 4.66 5.32 -8.58
N MET A 92 4.93 6.63 -8.61
CA MET A 92 3.95 7.65 -8.25
C MET A 92 2.73 7.62 -9.19
N ALA A 93 2.96 7.49 -10.51
CA ALA A 93 1.88 7.39 -11.49
C ALA A 93 0.97 6.18 -11.22
N TYR A 94 1.56 5.02 -10.89
CA TYR A 94 0.78 3.84 -10.51
C TYR A 94 -0.03 4.06 -9.24
N LEU A 95 0.61 4.54 -8.17
CA LEU A 95 -0.03 4.84 -6.89
C LEU A 95 -1.25 5.76 -7.06
N ARG A 96 -1.09 6.82 -7.86
CA ARG A 96 -2.19 7.75 -8.20
C ARG A 96 -3.37 7.04 -8.84
N ASN A 97 -3.12 6.25 -9.89
CA ASN A 97 -4.17 5.55 -10.61
C ASN A 97 -4.88 4.53 -9.71
N ALA A 98 -4.13 3.75 -8.94
CA ALA A 98 -4.67 2.73 -8.05
C ALA A 98 -5.52 3.37 -6.92
N ILE A 99 -5.00 4.41 -6.27
CA ILE A 99 -5.71 5.14 -5.21
C ILE A 99 -6.95 5.84 -5.75
N HIS A 100 -6.86 6.50 -6.92
CA HIS A 100 -8.03 7.10 -7.57
C HIS A 100 -9.12 6.06 -7.87
N GLY A 101 -8.73 4.88 -8.38
CA GLY A 101 -9.66 3.77 -8.61
C GLY A 101 -10.35 3.26 -7.33
N LEU A 102 -9.66 3.31 -6.19
CA LEU A 102 -10.24 2.98 -4.88
C LEU A 102 -11.20 4.07 -4.37
N MET A 103 -10.79 5.34 -4.45
CA MET A 103 -11.57 6.49 -3.98
C MET A 103 -12.90 6.68 -4.73
N THR A 104 -12.94 6.28 -6.00
CA THR A 104 -14.12 6.42 -6.87
C THR A 104 -15.16 5.31 -6.68
N LYS A 105 -14.87 4.29 -5.87
CA LYS A 105 -15.85 3.23 -5.55
C LYS A 105 -17.01 3.80 -4.72
N ARG A 106 -18.24 3.43 -5.08
CA ARG A 106 -19.48 3.87 -4.37
C ARG A 106 -19.42 3.69 -2.84
N ARG A 107 -18.76 2.62 -2.37
CA ARG A 107 -18.65 2.26 -0.95
C ARG A 107 -17.25 2.52 -0.38
N TYR A 108 -16.46 3.40 -1.01
CA TYR A 108 -15.07 3.70 -0.62
C TYR A 108 -14.92 3.95 0.89
N ARG A 109 -15.75 4.85 1.47
CA ARG A 109 -15.71 5.12 2.92
C ARG A 109 -15.88 3.84 3.75
N GLU A 110 -16.86 3.01 3.39
CA GLU A 110 -17.11 1.75 4.09
C GLU A 110 -15.92 0.80 3.97
N TYR A 111 -15.37 0.65 2.77
CA TYR A 111 -14.21 -0.21 2.50
C TYR A 111 -13.00 0.18 3.36
N ILE A 112 -12.78 1.48 3.59
CA ILE A 112 -11.71 1.91 4.50
C ILE A 112 -12.10 1.69 5.97
N THR A 113 -13.30 2.11 6.39
CA THR A 113 -13.68 2.08 7.81
C THR A 113 -13.88 0.67 8.38
N CYS A 114 -14.28 -0.31 7.57
CA CYS A 114 -14.46 -1.69 8.03
C CYS A 114 -13.15 -2.39 8.41
N ASN A 115 -12.01 -1.87 7.92
CA ASN A 115 -10.67 -2.36 8.22
C ASN A 115 -10.01 -1.63 9.41
N LEU A 116 -10.72 -0.71 10.09
CA LEU A 116 -10.18 0.11 11.17
C LEU A 116 -10.83 -0.24 12.52
N PRO A 117 -10.09 -0.15 13.64
CA PRO A 117 -10.69 -0.27 14.97
C PRO A 117 -11.76 0.80 15.18
N MET A 118 -12.95 0.38 15.63
CA MET A 118 -14.15 1.23 15.68
C MET A 118 -13.94 2.57 16.39
N HIS A 119 -13.15 2.60 17.46
CA HIS A 119 -12.91 3.79 18.27
C HIS A 119 -12.00 4.85 17.60
N VAL A 120 -11.25 4.50 16.55
CA VAL A 120 -10.41 5.43 15.77
C VAL A 120 -10.83 5.56 14.31
N ALA A 121 -11.81 4.76 13.86
CA ALA A 121 -12.13 4.61 12.44
C ALA A 121 -12.48 5.93 11.74
N LYS A 122 -13.18 6.85 12.43
CA LYS A 122 -13.54 8.16 11.88
C LYS A 122 -12.30 9.03 11.63
N ASP A 123 -11.49 9.25 12.65
CA ASP A 123 -10.32 10.15 12.58
C ASP A 123 -9.24 9.57 11.66
N ALA A 124 -9.04 8.26 11.72
CA ALA A 124 -8.16 7.55 10.79
C ALA A 124 -8.66 7.69 9.36
N PHE A 125 -9.95 7.47 9.08
CA PHE A 125 -10.51 7.66 7.75
C PHE A 125 -10.26 9.07 7.21
N GLU A 126 -10.55 10.11 7.98
CA GLU A 126 -10.36 11.50 7.54
C GLU A 126 -8.89 11.81 7.21
N ARG A 127 -7.96 11.25 7.98
CA ARG A 127 -6.52 11.39 7.73
C ARG A 127 -6.08 10.65 6.47
N LEU A 128 -6.55 9.42 6.28
CA LEU A 128 -6.27 8.61 5.10
C LEU A 128 -6.87 9.24 3.84
N ASP A 129 -8.09 9.76 3.92
CA ASP A 129 -8.76 10.41 2.82
C ASP A 129 -8.02 11.66 2.34
N ARG A 130 -7.53 12.50 3.27
CA ARG A 130 -6.66 13.64 2.94
C ARG A 130 -5.36 13.19 2.28
N PHE A 131 -4.74 12.13 2.80
CA PHE A 131 -3.51 11.59 2.22
C PHE A 131 -3.74 11.05 0.80
N PHE A 132 -4.81 10.29 0.58
CA PHE A 132 -5.16 9.80 -0.76
C PHE A 132 -5.49 10.92 -1.73
N ALA A 133 -6.24 11.94 -1.29
CA ALA A 133 -6.50 13.14 -2.09
C ALA A 133 -5.19 13.88 -2.46
N MET A 134 -4.23 13.98 -1.54
CA MET A 134 -2.92 14.58 -1.80
C MET A 134 -2.15 13.81 -2.89
N ILE A 135 -2.09 12.47 -2.78
CA ILE A 135 -1.43 11.64 -3.79
C ILE A 135 -2.08 11.85 -5.15
N VAL A 136 -3.41 11.79 -5.24
CA VAL A 136 -4.16 11.96 -6.51
C VAL A 136 -4.03 13.36 -7.11
N ARG A 137 -4.01 14.43 -6.30
CA ARG A 137 -3.97 15.83 -6.79
C ARG A 137 -2.68 16.22 -7.50
N THR A 138 -1.59 15.52 -7.27
CA THR A 138 -0.30 15.81 -7.94
C THR A 138 -0.29 15.43 -9.45
N MET A 139 -1.45 15.13 -10.06
CA MET A 139 -1.62 14.89 -11.51
C MET A 139 -1.72 16.16 -12.36
N THR A 140 -1.86 17.33 -11.75
CA THR A 140 -1.91 18.62 -12.44
C THR A 140 -0.73 19.46 -11.97
N ASP A 141 0.42 19.25 -12.59
CA ASP A 141 1.49 20.23 -12.82
C ASP A 141 2.33 19.76 -14.02
#